data_AF-A0A5C5Q0Q3-F1
#
_entry.id   AF-A0A5C5Q0Q3-F1
#
_cell.length_a   1.000
_cell.length_b   1.000
_cell.length_c   1.000
_cell.angle_alpha   90.00
_cell.angle_beta   90.00
_cell.angle_gamma   90.00
#
_symmetry.space_group_name_H-M   'P 1'
#
loop_
_entity.id
_entity.type
_entity.pdbx_description
1 polymer ?
#
loop_
_entity_poly.entity_id
_entity_poly.type
_entity_poly.pdbx_seq_one_letter_code
_entity_poly.pdbx_strand_id
1 'polypeptide(L)'
;MKGSDKTFGEWLGVNWIWLAVVGVMLSCVAVLGYKIFSTYAEQLPYISNDHTAWASFGSLLAGFFTLTGTVATVATLLFLAHQNKAMQKVTQMQLATMTFERYINHRKLFIEQLKDLEIAHKNAFNFCDPNLLYKTIFPENGPHKCEFSVESKFDANGDYENLISEIYFRFEELVEIFNVSQFNKGDGDLLARCLINFHDRVLMIEPVGAKRNGDIEFNSVPYFINIFSIEEFVRAAVKISNHILRFTNNNEVDGSRIFANSKFVRHAMMDDYFRPVDNQRIEIVTSIFGIKALESIHRQAFRMRDSENEFLLPVTFRTLNNIFSSADLVNGLADDEILNEVVEDCIEEVGDYLQQMKVDSPNFSMVNKISDKLIALRNR
;
A
#
# COMPACT_ATOMS: atom_id res chain seq x y z
N MET A 1 -45.73 -19.21 9.60
CA MET A 1 -45.95 -18.97 8.16
C MET A 1 -47.26 -18.19 7.97
N LYS A 2 -47.18 -16.85 7.90
CA LYS A 2 -48.28 -15.95 7.49
C LYS A 2 -47.62 -14.87 6.65
N GLY A 3 -47.50 -15.10 5.35
CA GLY A 3 -46.75 -14.22 4.43
C GLY A 3 -47.20 -14.33 2.97
N SER A 4 -48.38 -14.89 2.69
CA SER A 4 -48.84 -15.19 1.32
C SER A 4 -49.91 -14.23 0.78
N ASP A 5 -50.60 -13.45 1.62
CA ASP A 5 -51.77 -12.68 1.16
C ASP A 5 -51.44 -11.24 0.73
N LYS A 6 -50.36 -10.64 1.26
CA LYS A 6 -49.94 -9.29 0.84
C LYS A 6 -49.31 -9.27 -0.55
N THR A 7 -48.70 -10.37 -0.97
CA THR A 7 -47.98 -10.49 -2.24
C THR A 7 -48.91 -10.57 -3.44
N PHE A 8 -50.08 -11.22 -3.32
CA PHE A 8 -51.02 -11.36 -4.43
C PHE A 8 -51.76 -10.06 -4.77
N GLY A 9 -52.19 -9.31 -3.75
CA GLY A 9 -52.84 -8.01 -3.93
C GLY A 9 -51.91 -6.95 -4.53
N GLU A 10 -50.66 -6.91 -4.08
CA GLU A 10 -49.63 -6.02 -4.65
C GLU A 10 -49.23 -6.45 -6.07
N TRP A 11 -49.15 -7.75 -6.34
CA TRP A 11 -48.89 -8.27 -7.68
C TRP A 11 -50.00 -7.91 -8.67
N LEU A 12 -51.28 -8.05 -8.27
CA LEU A 12 -52.42 -7.59 -9.06
C LEU A 12 -52.39 -6.07 -9.26
N GLY A 13 -52.06 -5.31 -8.21
CA GLY A 13 -51.95 -3.85 -8.26
C GLY A 13 -50.83 -3.32 -9.16
N VAL A 14 -49.77 -4.08 -9.40
CA VAL A 14 -48.67 -3.71 -10.32
C VAL A 14 -48.94 -4.20 -11.76
N ASN A 15 -49.63 -5.34 -11.92
CA ASN A 15 -49.81 -5.99 -13.21
C ASN A 15 -51.22 -5.82 -13.84
N TRP A 16 -52.14 -5.08 -13.20
CA TRP A 16 -53.51 -4.92 -13.68
C TRP A 16 -53.60 -4.34 -15.10
N ILE A 17 -52.68 -3.45 -15.49
CA ILE A 17 -52.65 -2.87 -16.84
C ILE A 17 -52.38 -3.96 -17.88
N TRP A 18 -51.48 -4.90 -17.60
CA TRP A 18 -51.20 -6.02 -18.50
C TRP A 18 -52.33 -7.04 -18.53
N LEU A 19 -52.95 -7.31 -17.39
CA LEU A 19 -54.17 -8.12 -17.32
C LEU A 19 -55.32 -7.47 -18.09
N ALA A 20 -55.44 -6.14 -18.07
CA ALA A 20 -56.42 -5.38 -18.84
C ALA A 20 -56.10 -5.43 -20.34
N VAL A 21 -54.84 -5.30 -20.75
CA VAL A 21 -54.42 -5.43 -22.15
C VAL A 21 -54.72 -6.83 -22.70
N VAL A 22 -54.37 -7.88 -21.95
CA VAL A 22 -54.70 -9.27 -22.32
C VAL A 22 -56.20 -9.48 -22.34
N GLY A 23 -56.92 -8.96 -21.33
CA GLY A 23 -58.38 -9.04 -21.24
C GLY A 23 -59.09 -8.34 -22.41
N VAL A 24 -58.63 -7.17 -22.82
CA VAL A 24 -59.15 -6.43 -23.98
C VAL A 24 -58.88 -7.20 -25.27
N MET A 25 -57.65 -7.72 -25.47
CA MET A 25 -57.34 -8.53 -26.66
C MET A 25 -58.22 -9.79 -26.75
N LEU A 26 -58.39 -10.52 -25.64
CA LEU A 26 -59.25 -11.70 -25.58
C LEU A 26 -60.73 -11.35 -25.80
N SER A 27 -61.19 -10.23 -25.25
CA SER A 27 -62.56 -9.74 -25.45
C SER A 27 -62.81 -9.35 -26.90
N CYS A 28 -61.85 -8.70 -27.57
CA CYS A 28 -61.94 -8.37 -28.99
C CYS A 28 -62.05 -9.63 -29.87
N VAL A 29 -61.24 -10.66 -29.58
CA VAL A 29 -61.31 -11.95 -30.30
C VAL A 29 -62.64 -12.65 -30.03
N ALA A 30 -63.13 -12.65 -28.79
CA ALA A 30 -64.42 -13.25 -28.45
C ALA A 30 -65.60 -12.54 -29.13
N VAL A 31 -65.59 -11.19 -29.18
CA VAL A 31 -66.63 -10.39 -29.87
C VAL A 31 -66.59 -10.61 -31.38
N LEU A 32 -65.38 -10.67 -31.97
CA LEU A 32 -65.21 -10.99 -33.39
C LEU A 32 -65.70 -12.41 -33.71
N GLY A 33 -65.33 -13.39 -32.88
CA GLY A 33 -65.81 -14.77 -33.00
C GLY A 33 -67.32 -14.84 -32.92
N TYR A 34 -67.91 -14.23 -31.88
CA TYR A 34 -69.36 -14.16 -31.73
C TYR A 34 -70.04 -13.56 -32.96
N LYS A 35 -69.56 -12.42 -33.47
CA LYS A 35 -70.12 -11.80 -34.68
C LYS A 35 -70.00 -12.70 -35.90
N ILE A 36 -68.82 -13.30 -36.13
CA ILE A 36 -68.56 -14.16 -37.28
C ILE A 36 -69.47 -15.40 -37.23
N PHE A 37 -69.54 -16.09 -36.10
CA PHE A 37 -70.34 -17.30 -35.95
C PHE A 37 -71.85 -17.03 -35.87
N SER A 38 -72.28 -15.91 -35.28
CA SER A 38 -73.70 -15.47 -35.31
C SER A 38 -74.14 -15.15 -36.74
N THR A 39 -73.33 -14.39 -37.49
CA THR A 39 -73.62 -14.07 -38.90
C THR A 39 -73.67 -15.34 -39.76
N TYR A 40 -72.74 -16.28 -39.52
CA TYR A 40 -72.76 -17.59 -40.19
C TYR A 40 -74.03 -18.40 -39.85
N ALA A 41 -74.44 -18.43 -38.58
CA ALA A 41 -75.63 -19.13 -38.12
C ALA A 41 -76.94 -18.51 -38.66
N GLU A 42 -76.99 -17.18 -38.79
CA GLU A 42 -78.14 -16.47 -39.37
C GLU A 42 -78.25 -16.69 -40.89
N GLN A 43 -77.12 -16.74 -41.61
CA GLN A 43 -77.10 -16.95 -43.06
C GLN A 43 -77.32 -18.42 -43.47
N LEU A 44 -77.08 -19.38 -42.57
CA LEU A 44 -77.28 -20.82 -42.78
C LEU A 44 -78.08 -21.44 -41.61
N PRO A 45 -79.41 -21.18 -41.52
CA PRO A 45 -80.23 -21.59 -40.38
C PRO A 45 -80.52 -23.10 -40.31
N TYR A 46 -80.21 -23.87 -41.36
CA TYR A 46 -80.41 -25.31 -41.42
C TYR A 46 -79.06 -26.03 -41.65
N ILE A 47 -78.89 -27.21 -41.07
CA ILE A 47 -77.70 -28.06 -41.28
C ILE A 47 -77.59 -28.36 -42.78
N SER A 48 -76.58 -27.77 -43.43
CA SER A 48 -76.35 -27.96 -44.86
C SER A 48 -75.84 -29.38 -45.15
N ASN A 49 -76.49 -30.06 -46.09
CA ASN A 49 -76.01 -31.33 -46.65
C ASN A 49 -74.95 -31.12 -47.76
N ASP A 50 -74.58 -29.87 -48.04
CA ASP A 50 -73.58 -29.52 -49.06
C ASP A 50 -72.17 -29.57 -48.46
N HIS A 51 -71.31 -30.41 -49.05
CA HIS A 51 -69.91 -30.54 -48.66
C HIS A 51 -69.13 -29.23 -48.78
N THR A 52 -69.52 -28.33 -49.68
CA THR A 52 -68.86 -27.02 -49.84
C THR A 52 -69.07 -26.11 -48.63
N ALA A 53 -70.26 -26.13 -48.00
CA ALA A 53 -70.56 -25.35 -46.81
C ALA A 53 -69.73 -25.76 -45.59
N TRP A 54 -69.46 -27.06 -45.44
CA TRP A 54 -68.59 -27.61 -44.40
C TRP A 54 -67.11 -27.25 -44.61
N ALA A 55 -66.64 -27.26 -45.86
CA ALA A 55 -65.30 -26.79 -46.21
C ALA A 55 -65.11 -25.30 -45.90
N SER A 56 -66.09 -24.44 -46.23
CA SER A 56 -66.06 -23.02 -45.89
C SER A 56 -66.10 -22.77 -44.38
N PHE A 57 -66.89 -23.54 -43.62
CA PHE A 57 -66.89 -23.48 -42.16
C PHE A 57 -65.53 -23.87 -41.57
N GLY A 58 -64.94 -24.97 -42.05
CA GLY A 58 -63.62 -25.44 -41.60
C GLY A 58 -62.53 -24.39 -41.87
N SER A 59 -62.56 -23.74 -43.04
CA SER A 59 -61.62 -22.66 -43.38
C SER A 59 -61.80 -21.43 -42.49
N LEU A 60 -63.04 -21.03 -42.22
CA LEU A 60 -63.37 -19.89 -41.34
C LEU A 60 -62.99 -20.16 -39.88
N LEU A 61 -63.26 -21.37 -39.38
CA LEU A 61 -62.86 -21.83 -38.06
C LEU A 61 -61.32 -21.87 -37.93
N ALA A 62 -60.64 -22.42 -38.94
CA ALA A 62 -59.18 -22.43 -38.99
C ALA A 62 -58.58 -21.02 -39.04
N GLY A 63 -59.17 -20.10 -39.81
CA GLY A 63 -58.78 -18.69 -39.87
C GLY A 63 -58.97 -17.99 -38.52
N PHE A 64 -60.10 -18.21 -37.84
CA PHE A 64 -60.38 -17.66 -36.52
C PHE A 64 -59.41 -18.18 -35.44
N PHE A 65 -59.12 -19.49 -35.42
CA PHE A 65 -58.15 -20.05 -34.47
C PHE A 65 -56.71 -19.58 -34.76
N THR A 66 -56.34 -19.42 -36.03
CA THR A 66 -55.03 -18.87 -36.41
C THR A 66 -54.89 -17.41 -35.95
N LEU A 67 -55.91 -16.59 -36.13
CA LEU A 67 -55.95 -15.21 -35.62
C LEU A 67 -55.85 -15.19 -34.10
N THR A 68 -56.63 -16.03 -33.42
CA THR A 68 -56.62 -16.17 -31.95
C THR A 68 -55.24 -16.58 -31.44
N GLY A 69 -54.62 -17.58 -32.06
CA GLY A 69 -53.26 -18.03 -31.74
C GLY A 69 -52.21 -16.94 -31.97
N THR A 70 -52.36 -16.14 -33.02
CA THR A 70 -51.48 -15.01 -33.32
C THR A 70 -51.60 -13.91 -32.25
N VAL A 71 -52.83 -13.53 -31.86
CA VAL A 71 -53.10 -12.56 -30.80
C VAL A 71 -52.55 -13.05 -29.46
N ALA A 72 -52.75 -14.32 -29.12
CA ALA A 72 -52.19 -14.92 -27.90
C ALA A 72 -50.65 -14.90 -27.89
N THR A 73 -50.03 -15.16 -29.04
CA THR A 73 -48.57 -15.10 -29.20
C THR A 73 -48.04 -13.67 -29.04
N VAL A 74 -48.69 -12.68 -29.67
CA VAL A 74 -48.33 -11.26 -29.53
C VAL A 74 -48.46 -10.79 -28.07
N ALA A 75 -49.56 -11.14 -27.40
CA ALA A 75 -49.78 -10.81 -26.00
C ALA A 75 -48.69 -11.42 -25.10
N THR A 76 -48.32 -12.68 -25.36
CA THR A 76 -47.25 -13.38 -24.64
C THR A 76 -45.90 -12.70 -24.84
N LEU A 77 -45.55 -12.33 -26.07
CA LEU A 77 -44.29 -11.63 -26.38
C LEU A 77 -44.21 -10.26 -25.69
N LEU A 78 -45.30 -9.49 -25.68
CA LEU A 78 -45.34 -8.19 -24.99
C LEU A 78 -45.16 -8.34 -23.48
N PHE A 79 -45.82 -9.33 -22.87
CA PHE A 79 -45.68 -9.62 -21.46
C PHE A 79 -44.26 -10.05 -21.09
N LEU A 80 -43.66 -10.95 -21.87
CA LEU A 80 -42.27 -11.38 -21.69
C LEU A 80 -41.28 -10.21 -21.86
N ALA A 81 -41.49 -9.34 -22.85
CA ALA A 81 -40.66 -8.16 -23.07
C ALA A 81 -40.71 -7.18 -21.88
N HIS A 82 -41.88 -7.01 -21.27
CA HIS A 82 -42.03 -6.19 -20.07
C HIS A 82 -41.34 -6.82 -18.84
N GLN A 83 -41.56 -8.11 -18.59
CA GLN A 83 -40.89 -8.83 -17.50
C GLN A 83 -39.37 -8.77 -17.63
N ASN A 84 -38.83 -8.92 -18.84
CA ASN A 84 -37.40 -8.82 -19.09
C ASN A 84 -36.84 -7.44 -18.70
N LYS A 85 -37.54 -6.34 -19.05
CA LYS A 85 -37.13 -4.99 -18.63
C LYS A 85 -37.16 -4.79 -17.11
N ALA A 86 -38.19 -5.29 -16.45
CA ALA A 86 -38.28 -5.22 -14.99
C ALA A 86 -37.16 -6.02 -14.31
N MET A 87 -36.88 -7.22 -14.81
CA MET A 87 -35.78 -8.07 -14.33
C MET A 87 -34.43 -7.39 -14.51
N GLN A 88 -34.16 -6.80 -15.68
CA GLN A 88 -32.93 -6.04 -15.93
C GLN A 88 -32.74 -4.90 -14.93
N LYS A 89 -33.81 -4.17 -14.56
CA LYS A 89 -33.73 -3.10 -13.57
C LYS A 89 -33.35 -3.63 -12.19
N VAL A 90 -33.94 -4.76 -11.77
CA VAL A 90 -33.58 -5.42 -10.50
C VAL A 90 -32.14 -5.91 -10.53
N THR A 91 -31.70 -6.54 -11.62
CA THR A 91 -30.31 -6.98 -11.81
C THR A 91 -29.34 -5.81 -11.72
N GLN A 92 -29.64 -4.67 -12.34
CA GLN A 92 -28.80 -3.47 -12.25
C GLN A 92 -28.70 -2.93 -10.82
N MET A 93 -29.82 -2.88 -10.07
CA MET A 93 -29.78 -2.48 -8.66
C MET A 93 -28.96 -3.46 -7.83
N GLN A 94 -29.12 -4.76 -8.02
CA GLN A 94 -28.35 -5.78 -7.32
C GLN A 94 -26.85 -5.67 -7.63
N LEU A 95 -26.48 -5.44 -8.90
CA LEU A 95 -25.09 -5.22 -9.30
C LEU A 95 -24.51 -3.95 -8.65
N ALA A 96 -25.28 -2.87 -8.58
CA ALA A 96 -24.87 -1.63 -7.91
C ALA A 96 -24.65 -1.85 -6.41
N THR A 97 -25.59 -2.52 -5.72
CA THR A 97 -25.44 -2.88 -4.30
C THR A 97 -24.23 -3.77 -4.07
N MET A 98 -24.04 -4.79 -4.89
CA MET A 98 -22.87 -5.68 -4.79
C MET A 98 -21.56 -4.92 -5.01
N THR A 99 -21.54 -3.97 -5.95
CA THR A 99 -20.36 -3.14 -6.22
C THR A 99 -20.04 -2.23 -5.03
N PHE A 100 -21.07 -1.62 -4.42
CA PHE A 100 -20.90 -0.83 -3.21
C PHE A 100 -20.36 -1.66 -2.04
N GLU A 101 -20.93 -2.85 -1.79
CA GLU A 101 -20.46 -3.76 -0.75
C GLU A 101 -19.02 -4.21 -0.99
N ARG A 102 -18.67 -4.55 -2.24
CA ARG A 102 -17.29 -4.90 -2.61
C ARG A 102 -16.32 -3.76 -2.30
N TYR A 103 -16.68 -2.52 -2.65
CA TYR A 103 -15.86 -1.35 -2.34
C TYR A 103 -15.64 -1.17 -0.83
N ILE A 104 -16.71 -1.24 -0.04
CA ILE A 104 -16.62 -1.08 1.43
C ILE A 104 -15.74 -2.18 2.03
N ASN A 105 -15.95 -3.43 1.63
CA ASN A 105 -15.17 -4.56 2.15
C ASN A 105 -13.71 -4.51 1.73
N HIS A 106 -13.42 -4.16 0.48
CA HIS A 106 -12.05 -4.06 -0.04
C HIS A 106 -11.26 -2.97 0.69
N ARG A 107 -11.83 -1.76 0.84
CA ARG A 107 -11.23 -0.68 1.61
C ARG A 107 -11.03 -1.06 3.08
N LYS A 108 -12.04 -1.69 3.70
CA LYS A 108 -11.96 -2.13 5.09
C LYS A 108 -10.83 -3.15 5.28
N LEU A 109 -10.75 -4.15 4.41
CA LEU A 109 -9.70 -5.17 4.45
C LEU A 109 -8.31 -4.56 4.32
N PHE A 110 -8.11 -3.62 3.39
CA PHE A 110 -6.85 -2.91 3.24
C PHE A 110 -6.43 -2.23 4.55
N ILE A 111 -7.32 -1.45 5.16
CA ILE A 111 -7.05 -0.72 6.41
C ILE A 111 -6.77 -1.68 7.56
N GLU A 112 -7.50 -2.80 7.66
CA GLU A 112 -7.25 -3.83 8.66
C GLU A 112 -5.86 -4.44 8.50
N GLN A 113 -5.44 -4.73 7.26
CA GLN A 113 -4.11 -5.27 7.01
C GLN A 113 -2.98 -4.26 7.30
N LEU A 114 -3.21 -2.96 7.07
CA LEU A 114 -2.26 -1.93 7.50
C LEU A 114 -2.09 -1.92 9.03
N LYS A 115 -3.18 -2.06 9.79
CA LYS A 115 -3.09 -2.19 11.26
C LYS A 115 -2.36 -3.45 11.70
N ASP A 116 -2.57 -4.56 11.00
CA ASP A 116 -1.81 -5.79 11.28
C ASP A 116 -0.30 -5.58 11.04
N LEU A 117 0.09 -4.76 10.06
CA LEU A 117 1.50 -4.38 9.85
C LEU A 117 2.05 -3.51 10.98
N GLU A 118 1.28 -2.54 11.48
CA GLU A 118 1.66 -1.72 12.65
C GLU A 118 1.94 -2.62 13.86
N ILE A 119 1.01 -3.54 14.15
CA ILE A 119 1.14 -4.50 15.26
C ILE A 119 2.33 -5.43 15.06
N ALA A 120 2.53 -5.96 13.84
CA ALA A 120 3.66 -6.84 13.52
C ALA A 120 5.03 -6.17 13.69
N HIS A 121 5.08 -4.84 13.61
CA HIS A 121 6.27 -4.03 13.87
C HIS A 121 6.26 -3.41 15.28
N LYS A 122 5.53 -4.02 16.23
CA LYS A 122 5.46 -3.59 17.63
C LYS A 122 4.98 -2.15 17.80
N ASN A 123 4.15 -1.66 16.88
CA ASN A 123 3.67 -0.28 16.82
C ASN A 123 4.82 0.74 16.80
N ALA A 124 5.91 0.44 16.08
CA ALA A 124 7.02 1.38 15.89
C ALA A 124 6.67 2.54 14.94
N PHE A 125 5.62 2.39 14.14
CA PHE A 125 5.08 3.42 13.26
C PHE A 125 3.56 3.28 13.17
N ASN A 126 2.88 4.35 12.74
CA ASN A 126 1.48 4.34 12.31
C ASN A 126 1.39 4.79 10.85
N PHE A 127 0.33 4.42 10.14
CA PHE A 127 -0.01 5.03 8.86
C PHE A 127 -0.76 6.35 9.07
N CYS A 128 -0.25 7.44 8.50
CA CYS A 128 -0.77 8.80 8.71
C CYS A 128 -2.23 8.96 8.28
N ASP A 129 -2.57 8.48 7.09
CA ASP A 129 -3.95 8.43 6.58
C ASP A 129 -4.15 7.18 5.70
N PRO A 130 -4.60 6.07 6.29
CA PRO A 130 -4.89 4.82 5.57
C PRO A 130 -5.89 5.00 4.42
N ASN A 131 -6.80 5.97 4.52
CA ASN A 131 -7.82 6.21 3.49
C ASN A 131 -7.24 6.98 2.31
N LEU A 132 -6.36 7.96 2.59
CA LEU A 132 -5.62 8.64 1.55
C LEU A 132 -4.72 7.65 0.81
N LEU A 133 -3.95 6.82 1.53
CA LEU A 133 -3.12 5.79 0.91
C LEU A 133 -3.95 4.83 0.02
N TYR A 134 -5.10 4.36 0.51
CA TYR A 134 -6.02 3.55 -0.30
C TYR A 134 -6.48 4.27 -1.57
N LYS A 135 -6.84 5.56 -1.48
CA LYS A 135 -7.25 6.38 -2.64
C LYS A 135 -6.09 6.68 -3.58
N THR A 136 -4.87 6.82 -3.08
CA THR A 136 -3.67 7.01 -3.90
C THR A 136 -3.41 5.76 -4.74
N ILE A 137 -3.62 4.57 -4.17
CA ILE A 137 -3.50 3.30 -4.89
C ILE A 137 -4.67 3.10 -5.86
N PHE A 138 -5.91 3.33 -5.39
CA PHE A 138 -7.14 3.08 -6.14
C PHE A 138 -7.96 4.36 -6.32
N PRO A 139 -7.53 5.31 -7.17
CA PRO A 139 -8.20 6.60 -7.33
C PRO A 139 -9.62 6.48 -7.88
N GLU A 140 -9.87 5.46 -8.71
CA GLU A 140 -11.15 5.20 -9.35
C GLU A 140 -12.12 4.38 -8.49
N ASN A 141 -11.68 3.88 -7.33
CA ASN A 141 -12.52 3.06 -6.46
C ASN A 141 -13.52 3.92 -5.68
N GLY A 142 -14.80 3.55 -5.77
CA GLY A 142 -15.89 4.21 -5.08
C GLY A 142 -17.19 3.39 -5.12
N PRO A 143 -18.33 4.00 -4.72
CA PRO A 143 -19.62 3.31 -4.66
C PRO A 143 -20.08 2.63 -5.96
N HIS A 144 -19.57 3.10 -7.11
CA HIS A 144 -20.00 2.65 -8.43
C HIS A 144 -18.95 1.84 -9.19
N LYS A 145 -17.73 1.72 -8.67
CA LYS A 145 -16.61 1.05 -9.33
C LYS A 145 -15.62 0.52 -8.28
N CYS A 146 -15.21 -0.73 -8.40
CA CYS A 146 -14.24 -1.35 -7.50
C CYS A 146 -13.30 -2.28 -8.26
N GLU A 147 -12.06 -1.86 -8.41
CA GLU A 147 -10.93 -2.61 -8.95
C GLU A 147 -10.09 -3.18 -7.80
N PHE A 148 -9.46 -4.33 -8.06
CA PHE A 148 -8.64 -5.08 -7.09
C PHE A 148 -7.16 -5.15 -7.51
N SER A 149 -6.86 -4.73 -8.73
CA SER A 149 -5.52 -4.77 -9.32
C SER A 149 -5.18 -3.40 -9.88
N VAL A 150 -3.93 -3.00 -9.72
CA VAL A 150 -3.42 -1.73 -10.25
C VAL A 150 -2.11 -2.03 -10.94
N GLU A 151 -2.05 -1.79 -12.25
CA GLU A 151 -0.82 -2.00 -13.02
C GLU A 151 0.19 -0.89 -12.73
N SER A 152 1.48 -1.23 -12.79
CA SER A 152 2.58 -0.25 -12.77
C SER A 152 2.55 0.60 -14.04
N LYS A 153 2.61 1.93 -13.90
CA LYS A 153 2.54 2.87 -15.03
C LYS A 153 3.71 3.85 -15.02
N PHE A 154 4.37 3.98 -16.15
CA PHE A 154 5.45 4.94 -16.37
C PHE A 154 5.07 5.86 -17.53
N ASP A 155 5.51 7.11 -17.43
CA ASP A 155 5.29 8.13 -18.45
C ASP A 155 6.26 7.94 -19.63
N ALA A 156 6.18 8.83 -20.62
CA ALA A 156 7.06 8.77 -21.80
C ALA A 156 8.55 9.00 -21.49
N ASN A 157 8.88 9.60 -20.34
CA ASN A 157 10.25 9.87 -19.88
C ASN A 157 10.80 8.73 -19.00
N GLY A 158 9.96 7.77 -18.62
CA GLY A 158 10.30 6.71 -17.67
C GLY A 158 10.06 7.09 -16.21
N ASP A 159 9.40 8.23 -15.95
CA ASP A 159 8.99 8.64 -14.61
C ASP A 159 7.73 7.86 -14.19
N TYR A 160 7.58 7.64 -12.89
CA TYR A 160 6.43 6.92 -12.33
C TYR A 160 5.14 7.76 -12.40
N GLU A 161 4.05 7.18 -12.90
CA GLU A 161 2.73 7.83 -12.94
C GLU A 161 1.83 7.48 -11.73
N ASN A 162 2.12 6.39 -11.03
CA ASN A 162 1.32 5.94 -9.88
C ASN A 162 2.20 5.37 -8.76
N LEU A 163 1.58 5.10 -7.60
CA LEU A 163 2.30 4.61 -6.42
C LEU A 163 3.00 3.26 -6.69
N ILE A 164 2.44 2.41 -7.55
CA ILE A 164 3.01 1.09 -7.84
C ILE A 164 4.33 1.21 -8.60
N SER A 165 4.39 2.04 -9.63
CA SER A 165 5.65 2.34 -10.32
C SER A 165 6.62 3.13 -9.43
N GLU A 166 6.11 4.02 -8.56
CA GLU A 166 6.96 4.74 -7.60
C GLU A 166 7.63 3.78 -6.61
N ILE A 167 6.93 2.77 -6.09
CA ILE A 167 7.52 1.72 -5.24
C ILE A 167 8.70 1.05 -5.94
N TYR A 168 8.52 0.59 -7.18
CA TYR A 168 9.59 -0.09 -7.93
C TYR A 168 10.77 0.85 -8.20
N PHE A 169 10.50 2.06 -8.69
CA PHE A 169 11.54 3.05 -8.99
C PHE A 169 12.38 3.37 -7.75
N ARG A 170 11.72 3.67 -6.63
CA ARG A 170 12.39 4.01 -5.38
C ARG A 170 13.12 2.83 -4.76
N PHE A 171 12.60 1.61 -4.94
CA PHE A 171 13.29 0.41 -4.49
C PHE A 171 14.61 0.21 -5.26
N GLU A 172 14.60 0.36 -6.59
CA GLU A 172 15.81 0.27 -7.40
C GLU A 172 16.81 1.40 -7.05
N GLU A 173 16.33 2.62 -6.82
CA GLU A 173 17.16 3.75 -6.34
C GLU A 173 17.87 3.39 -5.02
N LEU A 174 17.17 2.76 -4.07
CA LEU A 174 17.80 2.26 -2.84
C LEU A 174 18.84 1.18 -3.15
N VAL A 175 18.52 0.19 -3.99
CA VAL A 175 19.46 -0.88 -4.36
C VAL A 175 20.75 -0.29 -4.95
N GLU A 176 20.66 0.70 -5.83
CA GLU A 176 21.82 1.38 -6.40
C GLU A 176 22.67 2.08 -5.35
N ILE A 177 22.05 2.86 -4.45
CA ILE A 177 22.75 3.61 -3.40
C ILE A 177 23.41 2.65 -2.38
N PHE A 178 22.75 1.57 -2.00
CA PHE A 178 23.27 0.63 -1.00
C PHE A 178 24.37 -0.30 -1.55
N ASN A 179 24.45 -0.47 -2.88
CA ASN A 179 25.39 -1.41 -3.52
C ASN A 179 26.67 -0.75 -4.03
N VAL A 180 26.98 0.48 -3.60
CA VAL A 180 28.24 1.14 -3.92
C VAL A 180 29.41 0.53 -3.14
N SER A 181 30.56 0.39 -3.81
CA SER A 181 31.79 -0.17 -3.20
C SER A 181 32.50 0.82 -2.27
N GLN A 182 32.21 2.11 -2.40
CA GLN A 182 32.73 3.21 -1.60
C GLN A 182 31.72 4.36 -1.58
N PHE A 183 31.63 5.05 -0.44
CA PHE A 183 30.85 6.27 -0.32
C PHE A 183 31.78 7.48 -0.43
N ASN A 184 31.41 8.42 -1.28
CA ASN A 184 32.02 9.74 -1.38
C ASN A 184 31.38 10.70 -0.36
N LYS A 185 32.02 11.85 -0.17
CA LYS A 185 31.47 12.93 0.66
C LYS A 185 30.12 13.39 0.09
N GLY A 186 29.07 13.43 0.91
CA GLY A 186 27.72 13.83 0.51
C GLY A 186 26.80 12.67 0.12
N ASP A 187 27.33 11.45 -0.04
CA ASP A 187 26.50 10.29 -0.36
C ASP A 187 25.59 9.89 0.83
N GLY A 188 25.97 10.22 2.07
CA GLY A 188 25.10 10.05 3.24
C GLY A 188 23.91 11.02 3.23
N ASP A 189 24.12 12.26 2.80
CA ASP A 189 23.03 13.23 2.58
C ASP A 189 22.07 12.75 1.47
N LEU A 190 22.61 12.26 0.36
CA LEU A 190 21.82 11.66 -0.73
C LEU A 190 20.96 10.49 -0.22
N LEU A 191 21.58 9.55 0.52
CA LEU A 191 20.89 8.40 1.08
C LEU A 191 19.77 8.84 2.04
N ALA A 192 20.05 9.75 2.96
CA ALA A 192 19.04 10.24 3.90
C ALA A 192 17.83 10.87 3.18
N ARG A 193 18.07 11.68 2.13
CA ARG A 193 16.99 12.24 1.31
C ARG A 193 16.20 11.17 0.59
N CYS A 194 16.86 10.15 0.05
CA CYS A 194 16.19 9.02 -0.58
C CYS A 194 15.28 8.29 0.43
N LEU A 195 15.79 8.00 1.63
CA LEU A 195 15.02 7.34 2.69
C LEU A 195 13.84 8.20 3.19
N ILE A 196 14.05 9.52 3.35
CA ILE A 196 12.99 10.50 3.70
C ILE A 196 11.89 10.53 2.62
N ASN A 197 12.29 10.59 1.34
CA ASN A 197 11.34 10.56 0.23
C ASN A 197 10.56 9.23 0.20
N PHE A 198 11.24 8.11 0.46
CA PHE A 198 10.60 6.79 0.56
C PHE A 198 9.58 6.76 1.70
N HIS A 199 9.95 7.26 2.88
CA HIS A 199 9.07 7.37 4.04
C HIS A 199 7.81 8.17 3.71
N ASP A 200 7.94 9.39 3.19
CA ASP A 200 6.80 10.29 3.01
C ASP A 200 5.92 9.93 1.83
N ARG A 201 6.52 9.62 0.67
CA ARG A 201 5.79 9.47 -0.58
C ARG A 201 5.27 8.06 -0.80
N VAL A 202 6.03 7.06 -0.35
CA VAL A 202 5.70 5.65 -0.60
C VAL A 202 4.98 5.03 0.59
N LEU A 203 5.58 5.15 1.78
CA LEU A 203 5.08 4.46 2.97
C LEU A 203 3.92 5.21 3.63
N MET A 204 3.96 6.55 3.62
CA MET A 204 2.98 7.41 4.28
C MET A 204 2.79 7.06 5.77
N ILE A 205 3.91 6.82 6.46
CA ILE A 205 3.95 6.45 7.88
C ILE A 205 4.44 7.60 8.75
N GLU A 206 4.22 7.50 10.05
CA GLU A 206 4.78 8.37 11.08
C GLU A 206 5.47 7.54 12.17
N PRO A 207 6.62 7.98 12.72
CA PRO A 207 7.25 7.35 13.87
C PRO A 207 6.32 7.31 15.09
N VAL A 208 6.39 6.22 15.84
CA VAL A 208 5.79 6.12 17.17
C VAL A 208 6.88 5.80 18.19
N GLY A 209 6.97 6.60 19.24
CA GLY A 209 7.89 6.39 20.35
C GLY A 209 8.77 7.59 20.66
N ALA A 210 9.73 7.37 21.57
CA ALA A 210 10.69 8.39 21.94
C ALA A 210 11.82 8.47 20.90
N LYS A 211 12.31 9.70 20.67
CA LYS A 211 13.47 9.95 19.82
C LYS A 211 14.71 9.27 20.39
N ARG A 212 15.45 8.56 19.55
CA ARG A 212 16.73 7.93 19.86
C ARG A 212 17.88 8.73 19.28
N ASN A 213 19.07 8.62 19.90
CA ASN A 213 20.27 9.20 19.32
C ASN A 213 20.56 8.57 17.95
N GLY A 214 20.88 9.42 16.98
CA GLY A 214 21.06 9.04 15.58
C GLY A 214 19.79 9.03 14.74
N ASP A 215 18.61 9.30 15.31
CA ASP A 215 17.39 9.49 14.51
C ASP A 215 17.51 10.74 13.64
N ILE A 216 17.13 10.60 12.37
CA ILE A 216 17.09 11.68 11.38
C ILE A 216 15.85 12.55 11.60
N GLU A 217 16.07 13.86 11.60
CA GLU A 217 15.03 14.89 11.59
C GLU A 217 15.18 15.77 10.34
N PHE A 218 14.08 16.06 9.67
CA PHE A 218 14.03 17.00 8.55
C PHE A 218 13.08 18.14 8.87
N ASN A 219 13.58 19.38 8.91
CA ASN A 219 12.84 20.56 9.36
C ASN A 219 12.11 20.33 10.71
N SER A 220 12.81 19.71 11.67
CA SER A 220 12.30 19.36 13.00
C SER A 220 11.19 18.29 13.04
N VAL A 221 10.89 17.64 11.90
CA VAL A 221 9.99 16.49 11.83
C VAL A 221 10.84 15.20 11.92
N PRO A 222 10.52 14.27 12.84
CA PRO A 222 11.25 12.99 12.96
C PRO A 222 10.78 11.97 11.92
N TYR A 223 11.70 11.13 11.43
CA TYR A 223 11.44 10.15 10.36
C TYR A 223 11.64 8.68 10.76
N PHE A 224 11.97 8.40 12.04
CA PHE A 224 12.33 7.06 12.54
C PHE A 224 13.49 6.35 11.82
N ILE A 225 14.22 7.06 10.97
CA ILE A 225 15.41 6.53 10.30
C ILE A 225 16.59 6.79 11.23
N ASN A 226 17.15 5.73 11.80
CA ASN A 226 18.31 5.85 12.67
C ASN A 226 19.59 5.55 11.88
N ILE A 227 20.58 6.45 11.91
CA ILE A 227 21.83 6.30 11.15
C ILE A 227 22.69 5.11 11.60
N PHE A 228 22.48 4.60 12.82
CA PHE A 228 23.16 3.42 13.36
C PHE A 228 22.42 2.11 13.07
N SER A 229 21.12 2.20 12.75
CA SER A 229 20.22 1.05 12.53
C SER A 229 19.36 1.23 11.26
N ILE A 230 19.96 1.62 10.14
CA ILE A 230 19.21 1.89 8.89
C ILE A 230 18.44 0.66 8.40
N GLU A 231 18.96 -0.54 8.64
CA GLU A 231 18.30 -1.79 8.28
C GLU A 231 16.93 -1.96 8.96
N GLU A 232 16.73 -1.43 10.18
CA GLU A 232 15.43 -1.48 10.86
C GLU A 232 14.35 -0.82 10.00
N PHE A 233 14.65 0.38 9.49
CA PHE A 233 13.76 1.12 8.59
C PHE A 233 13.61 0.41 7.23
N VAL A 234 14.71 0.03 6.59
CA VAL A 234 14.68 -0.62 5.26
C VAL A 234 13.85 -1.91 5.29
N ARG A 235 14.00 -2.73 6.33
CA ARG A 235 13.23 -3.96 6.49
C ARG A 235 11.73 -3.70 6.63
N ALA A 236 11.35 -2.68 7.39
CA ALA A 236 9.96 -2.26 7.50
C ALA A 236 9.44 -1.74 6.16
N ALA A 237 10.20 -0.88 5.49
CA ALA A 237 9.88 -0.31 4.19
C ALA A 237 9.61 -1.38 3.13
N VAL A 238 10.50 -2.38 3.00
CA VAL A 238 10.32 -3.51 2.07
C VAL A 238 9.06 -4.30 2.38
N LYS A 239 8.79 -4.58 3.66
CA LYS A 239 7.58 -5.32 4.06
C LYS A 239 6.30 -4.57 3.74
N ILE A 240 6.26 -3.27 4.01
CA ILE A 240 5.10 -2.42 3.69
C ILE A 240 4.90 -2.37 2.17
N SER A 241 5.97 -2.13 1.41
CA SER A 241 5.94 -2.12 -0.05
C SER A 241 5.43 -3.44 -0.62
N ASN A 242 5.97 -4.59 -0.19
CA ASN A 242 5.52 -5.90 -0.65
C ASN A 242 4.09 -6.21 -0.26
N HIS A 243 3.62 -5.69 0.88
CA HIS A 243 2.22 -5.80 1.26
C HIS A 243 1.31 -5.04 0.28
N ILE A 244 1.66 -3.80 -0.07
CA ILE A 244 0.93 -2.98 -1.05
C ILE A 244 0.97 -3.65 -2.45
N LEU A 245 2.13 -4.13 -2.89
CA LEU A 245 2.29 -4.81 -4.17
C LEU A 245 1.44 -6.08 -4.25
N ARG A 246 1.44 -6.91 -3.20
CA ARG A 246 0.61 -8.11 -3.13
C ARG A 246 -0.88 -7.77 -3.15
N PHE A 247 -1.29 -6.76 -2.39
CA PHE A 247 -2.68 -6.32 -2.35
C PHE A 247 -3.19 -5.81 -3.71
N THR A 248 -2.29 -5.26 -4.54
CA THR A 248 -2.60 -4.76 -5.88
C THR A 248 -2.31 -5.74 -7.01
N ASN A 249 -2.00 -7.00 -6.69
CA ASN A 249 -1.68 -8.06 -7.64
C ASN A 249 -0.42 -7.79 -8.49
N ASN A 250 0.63 -7.25 -7.87
CA ASN A 250 1.94 -7.01 -8.47
C ASN A 250 3.02 -7.93 -7.86
N ASN A 251 4.14 -8.06 -8.56
CA ASN A 251 5.28 -8.86 -8.09
C ASN A 251 5.99 -8.16 -6.92
N GLU A 252 6.33 -8.92 -5.89
CA GLU A 252 7.09 -8.41 -4.75
C GLU A 252 8.52 -8.01 -5.14
N VAL A 253 9.06 -7.00 -4.47
CA VAL A 253 10.47 -6.63 -4.58
C VAL A 253 11.32 -7.50 -3.67
N ASP A 254 12.53 -7.82 -4.13
CA ASP A 254 13.47 -8.65 -3.39
C ASP A 254 14.39 -7.81 -2.49
N GLY A 255 13.97 -7.61 -1.24
CA GLY A 255 14.73 -6.86 -0.24
C GLY A 255 16.13 -7.40 0.06
N SER A 256 16.47 -8.64 -0.32
CA SER A 256 17.83 -9.17 -0.13
C SER A 256 18.89 -8.45 -0.98
N ARG A 257 18.45 -7.68 -1.98
CA ARG A 257 19.29 -6.83 -2.83
C ARG A 257 19.77 -5.54 -2.16
N ILE A 258 19.23 -5.19 -0.98
CA ILE A 258 19.59 -3.97 -0.24
C ILE A 258 20.51 -4.32 0.94
N PHE A 259 21.80 -3.97 0.83
CA PHE A 259 22.79 -4.20 1.89
C PHE A 259 22.84 -3.07 2.93
N ALA A 260 21.72 -2.82 3.62
CA ALA A 260 21.60 -1.72 4.58
C ALA A 260 22.54 -1.80 5.80
N ASN A 261 22.97 -3.02 6.17
CA ASN A 261 23.94 -3.25 7.25
C ASN A 261 25.41 -3.07 6.86
N SER A 262 25.67 -2.55 5.66
CA SER A 262 27.04 -2.30 5.22
C SER A 262 27.73 -1.31 6.15
N LYS A 263 28.94 -1.67 6.62
CA LYS A 263 29.80 -0.76 7.38
C LYS A 263 30.04 0.55 6.62
N PHE A 264 30.07 0.51 5.29
CA PHE A 264 30.33 1.68 4.45
C PHE A 264 29.19 2.69 4.52
N VAL A 265 27.94 2.21 4.48
CA VAL A 265 26.73 3.05 4.63
C VAL A 265 26.77 3.77 5.96
N ARG A 266 27.00 3.04 7.05
CA ARG A 266 27.06 3.61 8.39
C ARG A 266 28.15 4.68 8.49
N HIS A 267 29.35 4.37 7.98
CA HIS A 267 30.45 5.33 8.00
C HIS A 267 30.12 6.58 7.18
N ALA A 268 29.48 6.46 6.02
CA ALA A 268 29.08 7.59 5.19
C ALA A 268 28.08 8.50 5.91
N MET A 269 27.06 7.91 6.53
CA MET A 269 26.05 8.64 7.30
C MET A 269 26.68 9.34 8.51
N MET A 270 27.56 8.66 9.26
CA MET A 270 28.29 9.29 10.36
C MET A 270 29.22 10.40 9.86
N ASP A 271 29.90 10.20 8.74
CA ASP A 271 30.83 11.17 8.18
C ASP A 271 30.15 12.47 7.77
N ASP A 272 28.96 12.38 7.18
CA ASP A 272 28.16 13.54 6.78
C ASP A 272 27.48 14.21 7.96
N TYR A 273 26.84 13.47 8.89
CA TYR A 273 25.99 14.08 9.93
C TYR A 273 26.66 14.41 11.28
N PHE A 274 27.81 13.80 11.60
CA PHE A 274 28.60 14.22 12.77
C PHE A 274 29.58 15.35 12.46
N ARG A 275 29.76 15.72 11.19
CA ARG A 275 30.47 16.95 10.82
C ARG A 275 29.54 18.14 10.97
N PRO A 276 30.06 19.34 11.28
CA PRO A 276 29.29 20.56 11.07
C PRO A 276 28.93 20.64 9.58
N VAL A 277 27.67 20.39 9.25
CA VAL A 277 27.18 20.49 7.87
C VAL A 277 26.68 21.91 7.66
N ASP A 278 26.95 22.46 6.47
CA ASP A 278 26.29 23.68 5.99
C ASP A 278 24.79 23.46 5.70
N ASN A 279 24.29 22.22 5.81
CA ASN A 279 22.94 21.83 5.43
C ASN A 279 21.99 21.92 6.64
N GLN A 280 21.35 23.08 6.80
CA GLN A 280 20.47 23.41 7.95
C GLN A 280 19.16 22.61 8.04
N ARG A 281 18.89 21.66 7.13
CA ARG A 281 17.55 21.05 7.03
C ARG A 281 17.46 19.63 7.58
N ILE A 282 18.51 18.82 7.41
CA ILE A 282 18.54 17.44 7.92
C ILE A 282 19.50 17.43 9.11
N GLU A 283 18.98 17.06 10.28
CA GLU A 283 19.72 16.97 11.53
C GLU A 283 19.63 15.55 12.08
N ILE A 284 20.56 15.21 12.97
CA ILE A 284 20.50 13.97 13.74
C ILE A 284 20.38 14.27 15.23
N VAL A 285 19.55 13.49 15.91
CA VAL A 285 19.39 13.60 17.36
C VAL A 285 20.69 13.22 18.05
N THR A 286 21.27 14.15 18.82
CA THR A 286 22.53 13.98 19.56
C THR A 286 22.38 14.49 21.00
N SER A 287 21.56 13.82 21.80
CA SER A 287 21.31 14.16 23.20
C SER A 287 22.31 13.54 24.17
N ILE A 288 22.97 12.43 23.81
CA ILE A 288 23.95 11.75 24.67
C ILE A 288 25.23 12.58 24.77
N PHE A 289 25.71 12.74 25.99
CA PHE A 289 26.97 13.42 26.23
C PHE A 289 28.15 12.66 25.62
N GLY A 290 29.09 13.39 25.03
CA GLY A 290 30.32 12.77 24.51
C GLY A 290 30.18 12.00 23.21
N ILE A 291 28.98 11.74 22.69
CA ILE A 291 28.77 10.97 21.45
C ILE A 291 29.54 11.55 20.25
N LYS A 292 29.57 12.88 20.11
CA LYS A 292 30.35 13.57 19.06
C LYS A 292 31.87 13.41 19.27
N ALA A 293 32.32 13.35 20.52
CA ALA A 293 33.73 13.12 20.83
C ALA A 293 34.12 11.67 20.53
N LEU A 294 33.30 10.68 20.93
CA LEU A 294 33.50 9.27 20.63
C LEU A 294 33.50 8.99 19.13
N GLU A 295 32.58 9.59 18.37
CA GLU A 295 32.58 9.48 16.91
C GLU A 295 33.88 10.05 16.32
N SER A 296 34.28 11.23 16.81
CA SER A 296 35.52 11.86 16.37
C SER A 296 36.76 11.01 16.70
N ILE A 297 36.76 10.30 17.83
CA ILE A 297 37.82 9.36 18.21
C ILE A 297 37.79 8.15 17.29
N HIS A 298 36.63 7.52 17.08
CA HIS A 298 36.44 6.38 16.19
C HIS A 298 36.96 6.67 14.79
N ARG A 299 36.63 7.83 14.22
CA ARG A 299 37.09 8.26 12.90
C ARG A 299 38.61 8.44 12.84
N GLN A 300 39.21 8.98 13.90
CA GLN A 300 40.66 9.16 13.98
C GLN A 300 41.37 7.81 14.11
N ALA A 301 40.89 6.92 15.00
CA ALA A 301 41.36 5.54 15.12
C ALA A 301 41.24 4.77 13.80
N PHE A 302 40.15 4.96 13.05
CA PHE A 302 39.97 4.37 11.74
C PHE A 302 40.99 4.85 10.69
N ARG A 303 41.52 6.07 10.79
CA ARG A 303 42.52 6.60 9.85
C ARG A 303 43.95 6.27 10.23
N MET A 304 44.19 5.95 11.49
CA MET A 304 45.51 5.60 12.00
C MET A 304 45.86 4.17 11.63
N ARG A 305 46.79 4.04 10.69
CA ARG A 305 47.37 2.78 10.24
C ARG A 305 48.88 2.82 10.33
N ASP A 306 49.51 1.67 10.58
CA ASP A 306 50.95 1.52 10.43
C ASP A 306 51.34 1.26 8.95
N SER A 307 52.62 0.97 8.73
CA SER A 307 53.16 0.63 7.41
C SER A 307 52.63 -0.69 6.84
N GLU A 308 52.11 -1.58 7.68
CA GLU A 308 51.52 -2.86 7.29
C GLU A 308 50.01 -2.74 7.06
N ASN A 309 49.46 -1.53 7.16
CA ASN A 309 48.03 -1.23 7.06
C ASN A 309 47.20 -1.86 8.20
N GLU A 310 47.82 -2.10 9.36
CA GLU A 310 47.16 -2.52 10.59
C GLU A 310 46.76 -1.30 11.44
N PHE A 311 45.71 -1.45 12.25
CA PHE A 311 45.22 -0.39 13.12
C PHE A 311 46.24 -0.07 14.22
N LEU A 312 46.52 1.22 14.45
CA LEU A 312 47.37 1.63 15.57
C LEU A 312 46.68 1.54 16.94
N LEU A 313 45.35 1.71 16.95
CA LEU A 313 44.50 1.59 18.13
C LEU A 313 43.38 0.56 17.85
N PRO A 314 43.71 -0.74 17.71
CA PRO A 314 42.76 -1.78 17.33
C PRO A 314 41.63 -1.96 18.37
N VAL A 315 41.92 -1.85 19.67
CA VAL A 315 40.92 -2.01 20.75
C VAL A 315 39.93 -0.86 20.70
N THR A 316 40.41 0.38 20.72
CA THR A 316 39.60 1.61 20.61
C THR A 316 38.72 1.57 19.37
N PHE A 317 39.31 1.24 18.21
CA PHE A 317 38.53 1.15 16.97
C PHE A 317 37.45 0.07 17.06
N ARG A 318 37.78 -1.14 17.54
CA ARG A 318 36.83 -2.26 17.65
C ARG A 318 35.71 -1.96 18.65
N THR A 319 36.04 -1.43 19.83
CA THR A 319 35.08 -1.06 20.87
C THR A 319 34.10 -0.02 20.33
N LEU A 320 34.59 1.07 19.74
CA LEU A 320 33.71 2.10 19.19
C LEU A 320 32.93 1.64 17.96
N ASN A 321 33.52 0.85 17.06
CA ASN A 321 32.80 0.28 15.93
C ASN A 321 31.70 -0.70 16.38
N ASN A 322 31.90 -1.40 17.50
CA ASN A 322 30.86 -2.23 18.12
C ASN A 322 29.74 -1.35 18.69
N ILE A 323 30.06 -0.30 19.45
CA ILE A 323 29.06 0.63 19.98
C ILE A 323 28.23 1.27 18.87
N PHE A 324 28.88 1.78 17.82
CA PHE A 324 28.17 2.36 16.68
C PHE A 324 27.48 1.33 15.78
N SER A 325 27.55 0.03 16.09
CA SER A 325 26.96 -1.00 15.24
C SER A 325 25.44 -1.05 15.28
N SER A 326 24.81 -0.51 16.32
CA SER A 326 23.35 -0.44 16.46
C SER A 326 22.90 0.78 17.25
N ALA A 327 21.66 1.22 17.01
CA ALA A 327 21.04 2.29 17.78
C ALA A 327 20.95 1.93 19.29
N ASP A 328 20.66 0.68 19.63
CA ASP A 328 20.48 0.28 21.03
C ASP A 328 21.78 0.42 21.85
N LEU A 329 22.92 0.04 21.28
CA LEU A 329 24.23 0.20 21.93
C LEU A 329 24.62 1.66 22.08
N VAL A 330 24.37 2.48 21.05
CA VAL A 330 24.60 3.93 21.13
C VAL A 330 23.73 4.56 22.21
N ASN A 331 22.46 4.18 22.30
CA ASN A 331 21.57 4.73 23.32
C ASN A 331 21.89 4.19 24.72
N GLY A 332 22.54 3.04 24.83
CA GLY A 332 23.11 2.52 26.09
C GLY A 332 24.18 3.42 26.69
N LEU A 333 24.88 4.24 25.89
CA LEU A 333 25.84 5.24 26.39
C LEU A 333 25.20 6.38 27.21
N ALA A 334 23.86 6.42 27.30
CA ALA A 334 23.19 7.31 28.24
C ALA A 334 23.37 6.85 29.71
N ASP A 335 23.78 5.60 29.92
CA ASP A 335 24.21 5.08 31.22
C ASP A 335 25.67 5.43 31.45
N ASP A 336 25.94 6.17 32.53
CA ASP A 336 27.28 6.62 32.89
C ASP A 336 28.23 5.44 33.20
N GLU A 337 27.73 4.31 33.69
CA GLU A 337 28.56 3.12 33.93
C GLU A 337 29.07 2.54 32.60
N ILE A 338 28.17 2.40 31.62
CA ILE A 338 28.50 1.89 30.28
C ILE A 338 29.43 2.86 29.55
N LEU A 339 29.15 4.17 29.64
CA LEU A 339 30.01 5.19 29.04
C LEU A 339 31.42 5.15 29.63
N ASN A 340 31.54 5.06 30.96
CA ASN A 340 32.83 5.00 31.64
C ASN A 340 33.60 3.72 31.29
N GLU A 341 32.95 2.56 31.22
CA GLU A 341 33.57 1.32 30.76
C GLU A 341 34.18 1.48 29.36
N VAL A 342 33.40 2.00 28.41
CA VAL A 342 33.87 2.24 27.03
C VAL A 342 35.04 3.24 26.98
N VAL A 343 34.98 4.30 27.80
CA VAL A 343 36.03 5.32 27.85
C VAL A 343 37.32 4.78 28.48
N GLU A 344 37.24 4.02 29.58
CA GLU A 344 38.40 3.42 30.24
C GLU A 344 39.12 2.41 29.34
N ASP A 345 38.38 1.55 28.64
CA ASP A 345 38.94 0.62 27.64
C ASP A 345 39.79 1.36 26.59
N CYS A 346 39.31 2.53 26.13
CA CYS A 346 40.02 3.35 25.16
C CYS A 346 41.21 4.09 25.79
N ILE A 347 41.10 4.54 27.05
CA ILE A 347 42.18 5.23 27.77
C ILE A 347 43.35 4.28 28.00
N GLU A 348 43.09 3.04 28.40
CA GLU A 348 44.13 2.04 28.67
C GLU A 348 45.00 1.80 27.42
N GLU A 349 44.38 1.50 26.27
CA GLU A 349 45.12 1.28 25.03
C GLU A 349 45.90 2.54 24.58
N VAL A 350 45.25 3.71 24.63
CA VAL A 350 45.88 4.96 24.21
C VAL A 350 47.05 5.32 25.13
N GLY A 351 46.93 5.07 26.42
CA GLY A 351 47.98 5.27 27.42
C GLY A 351 49.19 4.38 27.16
N ASP A 352 48.96 3.08 26.97
CA ASP A 352 50.01 2.11 26.66
C ASP A 352 50.72 2.45 25.36
N TYR A 353 49.97 2.84 24.34
CA TYR A 353 50.52 3.21 23.04
C TYR A 353 51.36 4.50 23.10
N LEU A 354 50.91 5.50 23.87
CA LEU A 354 51.67 6.75 24.08
C LEU A 354 52.99 6.53 24.82
N GLN A 355 53.03 5.62 25.81
CA GLN A 355 54.27 5.31 26.55
C GLN A 355 55.35 4.68 25.66
N GLN A 356 54.94 3.93 24.64
CA GLN A 356 55.84 3.24 23.71
C GLN A 356 56.24 4.13 22.52
N MET A 357 55.50 5.20 22.25
CA MET A 357 55.69 6.05 21.08
C MET A 357 56.73 7.15 21.33
N LYS A 358 57.62 7.39 20.35
CA LYS A 358 58.52 8.55 20.35
C LYS A 358 57.75 9.82 20.01
N VAL A 359 58.08 10.94 20.66
CA VAL A 359 57.44 12.25 20.45
C VAL A 359 57.47 12.70 18.98
N ASP A 360 58.53 12.37 18.25
CA ASP A 360 58.71 12.75 16.84
C ASP A 360 57.92 11.84 15.87
N SER A 361 57.14 10.88 16.37
CA SER A 361 56.33 9.99 15.55
C SER A 361 55.22 10.77 14.83
N PRO A 362 54.95 10.49 13.54
CA PRO A 362 53.93 11.21 12.76
C PRO A 362 52.53 11.18 13.37
N ASN A 363 52.20 10.13 14.14
CA ASN A 363 50.89 9.96 14.76
C ASN A 363 50.81 10.46 16.20
N PHE A 364 51.92 10.87 16.83
CA PHE A 364 51.96 11.26 18.24
C PHE A 364 50.95 12.38 18.56
N SER A 365 50.91 13.42 17.73
CA SER A 365 49.98 14.54 17.92
C SER A 365 48.50 14.14 17.84
N MET A 366 48.18 13.10 17.07
CA MET A 366 46.82 12.62 16.86
C MET A 366 46.38 11.72 18.02
N VAL A 367 47.26 10.82 18.46
CA VAL A 367 47.04 9.97 19.63
C VAL A 367 46.91 10.82 20.90
N ASN A 368 47.74 11.86 21.06
CA ASN A 368 47.63 12.77 22.21
C ASN A 368 46.27 13.50 22.22
N LYS A 369 45.78 13.97 21.07
CA LYS A 369 44.44 14.58 20.96
C LYS A 369 43.32 13.60 21.30
N ILE A 370 43.48 12.31 20.98
CA ILE A 370 42.52 11.27 21.39
C ILE A 370 42.55 11.11 22.91
N SER A 371 43.74 11.01 23.50
CA SER A 371 43.93 10.93 24.96
C SER A 371 43.27 12.10 25.69
N ASP A 372 43.53 13.35 25.25
CA ASP A 372 42.95 14.55 25.83
C ASP A 372 41.40 14.51 25.81
N LYS A 373 40.82 14.05 24.69
CA LYS A 373 39.35 13.91 24.56
C LYS A 373 38.79 12.84 25.48
N LEU A 374 39.46 11.69 25.59
CA LEU A 374 39.03 10.60 26.47
C LEU A 374 39.10 10.99 27.95
N ILE A 375 40.20 11.63 28.37
CA ILE A 375 40.36 12.14 29.74
C ILE A 375 39.29 13.20 30.06
N ALA A 376 38.96 14.07 29.10
CA ALA A 376 37.89 15.04 29.25
C ALA A 376 36.49 14.40 29.36
N LEU A 377 36.26 13.25 28.72
CA LEU A 377 35.03 12.48 28.86
C LEU A 377 34.93 11.81 30.25
N ARG A 378 36.04 11.24 30.74
CA ARG A 378 36.09 10.56 32.05
C ARG A 378 35.93 11.51 33.24
N ASN A 379 36.53 12.70 33.19
CA ASN A 379 36.59 13.60 34.35
C ASN A 379 35.28 14.37 34.62
N ARG A 380 34.15 13.82 34.18
CA ARG A 380 32.83 14.44 34.28
C ARG A 380 31.89 13.50 35.00
#